data_AF-A0A496P8D4-F1
#
_entry.id   AF-A0A496P8D4-F1
#
_cell.length_a   1.000
_cell.length_b   1.000
_cell.length_c   1.000
_cell.angle_alpha   90.00
_cell.angle_beta   90.00
_cell.angle_gamma   90.00
#
_symmetry.space_group_name_H-M   'P 1'
#
loop_
_entity.id
_entity.type
_entity.pdbx_description
1 polymer ?
#
loop_
_entity_poly.entity_id
_entity_poly.type
_entity_poly.pdbx_seq_one_letter_code
_entity_poly.pdbx_strand_id
1 'polypeptide(L)'
;MSNRIDHAQLSLTIVSPTNIGGPEKLTTKDYMYNYDAGEVYLLNNYEWFRFLARHNKLAEFELYMQDEMIRPNGRTMYDWAKNAIGASQLTKDTLRSAIGSIMKSSIYNKGRKNSLNDITPQIRGANGDVYIPGSSIKGVIDSAIVSHILRRDARFRATVQQKLKEILQKYRDFQYDKKRCKREIGSVLREVNKLIDRNIQVLFGNSEKRVNGILASAFRGISISDAMPMGVIKTEVLKKEDSCVEEDGTHDISVHRECILPNQQFSFTLTLDTAMTKEIGITSIDQVLDIL
;
A
#
# COMPACT_ATOMS: atom_id res chain seq x y z
N MET A 1 -20.70 -15.02 32.33
CA MET A 1 -19.29 -14.61 32.52
C MET A 1 -18.82 -14.10 31.16
N SER A 2 -18.47 -12.82 31.04
CA SER A 2 -17.95 -12.31 29.76
C SER A 2 -16.56 -12.92 29.54
N ASN A 3 -16.35 -13.58 28.41
CA ASN A 3 -15.03 -14.07 28.03
C ASN A 3 -14.10 -12.86 27.84
N ARG A 4 -12.98 -12.86 28.55
CA ARG A 4 -11.99 -11.78 28.47
C ARG A 4 -11.45 -11.61 27.04
N ILE A 5 -11.28 -12.71 26.32
CA ILE A 5 -10.84 -12.71 24.93
C ILE A 5 -12.02 -13.16 24.08
N ASP A 6 -12.40 -12.30 23.12
CA ASP A 6 -13.34 -12.60 22.07
C ASP A 6 -12.58 -12.69 20.73
N HIS A 7 -13.00 -13.56 19.82
CA HIS A 7 -12.36 -13.69 18.51
C HIS A 7 -13.35 -14.14 17.45
N ALA A 8 -13.18 -13.64 16.23
CA ALA A 8 -13.99 -14.02 15.09
C ALA A 8 -13.14 -14.12 13.82
N GLN A 9 -13.47 -15.11 13.00
CA GLN A 9 -12.96 -15.19 11.64
C GLN A 9 -13.85 -14.32 10.73
N LEU A 10 -13.24 -13.36 10.07
CA LEU A 10 -13.90 -12.39 9.20
C LEU A 10 -13.49 -12.62 7.75
N SER A 11 -14.36 -12.21 6.83
CA SER A 11 -14.09 -12.18 5.40
C SER A 11 -13.99 -10.73 4.93
N LEU A 12 -12.97 -10.43 4.12
CA LEU A 12 -12.74 -9.14 3.49
C LEU A 12 -12.93 -9.30 1.98
N THR A 13 -13.81 -8.50 1.39
CA THR A 13 -14.00 -8.46 -0.06
C THR A 13 -13.42 -7.17 -0.62
N ILE A 14 -12.57 -7.28 -1.63
CA ILE A 14 -12.03 -6.13 -2.37
C ILE A 14 -13.12 -5.58 -3.28
N VAL A 15 -13.55 -4.34 -3.04
CA VAL A 15 -14.61 -3.67 -3.84
C VAL A 15 -14.06 -2.77 -4.94
N SER A 16 -12.81 -2.32 -4.80
CA SER A 16 -12.11 -1.46 -5.76
C SER A 16 -10.66 -1.90 -5.92
N PRO A 17 -9.99 -1.58 -7.05
CA PRO A 17 -8.59 -1.91 -7.22
C PRO A 17 -7.74 -1.43 -6.04
N THR A 18 -7.06 -2.36 -5.37
CA THR A 18 -6.39 -2.08 -4.10
C THR A 18 -4.93 -2.51 -4.19
N ASN A 19 -4.01 -1.58 -3.96
CA ASN A 19 -2.59 -1.88 -3.77
C ASN A 19 -2.21 -1.62 -2.32
N ILE A 20 -1.59 -2.62 -1.69
CA ILE A 20 -0.88 -2.49 -0.42
C ILE A 20 0.59 -2.65 -0.77
N GLY A 21 1.23 -1.51 -0.99
CA GLY A 21 2.61 -1.45 -1.46
C GLY A 21 3.58 -2.11 -0.48
N GLY A 22 4.49 -2.90 -1.02
CA GLY A 22 5.68 -3.35 -0.31
C GLY A 22 6.74 -2.26 -0.19
N PRO A 23 7.90 -2.56 0.43
CA PRO A 23 9.04 -1.64 0.47
C PRO A 23 9.72 -1.48 -0.90
N GLU A 24 9.49 -2.43 -1.80
CA GLU A 24 10.13 -2.49 -3.10
C GLU A 24 9.44 -1.59 -4.12
N LYS A 25 10.23 -1.07 -5.05
CA LYS A 25 9.79 -0.31 -6.19
C LYS A 25 10.52 -0.85 -7.40
N LEU A 26 9.77 -1.29 -8.40
CA LEU A 26 10.33 -1.84 -9.63
C LEU A 26 10.57 -0.70 -10.60
N THR A 27 11.83 -0.47 -10.96
CA THR A 27 12.24 0.45 -12.01
C THR A 27 12.17 -0.22 -13.38
N THR A 28 12.33 0.55 -14.45
CA THR A 28 12.34 0.02 -15.82
C THR A 28 13.48 -0.97 -16.11
N LYS A 29 14.46 -1.11 -15.21
CA LYS A 29 15.54 -2.11 -15.28
C LYS A 29 15.22 -3.38 -14.47
N ASP A 30 14.17 -3.39 -13.67
CA ASP A 30 13.80 -4.53 -12.81
C ASP A 30 12.74 -5.44 -13.45
N TYR A 31 12.15 -5.01 -14.56
CA TYR A 31 11.12 -5.77 -15.27
C TYR A 31 11.26 -5.66 -16.79
N MET A 32 10.67 -6.65 -17.48
CA MET A 32 10.53 -6.65 -18.93
C MET A 32 9.04 -6.50 -19.29
N TYR A 33 8.66 -5.37 -19.90
CA TYR A 33 7.28 -5.13 -20.32
C TYR A 33 7.07 -5.51 -21.78
N ASN A 34 6.42 -6.64 -21.99
CA ASN A 34 5.92 -7.03 -23.30
C ASN A 34 4.62 -6.27 -23.58
N TYR A 35 4.77 -5.09 -24.18
CA TYR A 35 3.65 -4.22 -24.54
C TYR A 35 2.75 -4.82 -25.63
N ASP A 36 3.24 -5.76 -26.44
CA ASP A 36 2.44 -6.45 -27.46
C ASP A 36 1.41 -7.41 -26.80
N ALA A 37 1.74 -7.95 -25.62
CA ALA A 37 0.89 -8.86 -24.86
C ALA A 37 0.19 -8.21 -23.65
N GLY A 38 0.60 -7.00 -23.24
CA GLY A 38 0.12 -6.36 -22.01
C GLY A 38 0.64 -7.05 -20.75
N GLU A 39 1.88 -7.54 -20.78
CA GLU A 39 2.45 -8.38 -19.72
C GLU A 39 3.77 -7.84 -19.21
N VAL A 40 3.90 -7.77 -17.89
CA VAL A 40 5.12 -7.41 -17.19
C VAL A 40 5.75 -8.68 -16.66
N TYR A 41 6.93 -9.01 -17.15
CA TYR A 41 7.71 -10.16 -16.69
C TYR A 41 8.69 -9.71 -15.62
N LEU A 42 8.56 -10.29 -14.42
CA LEU A 42 9.57 -10.21 -13.38
C LEU A 42 10.53 -11.37 -13.58
N LEU A 43 11.79 -11.03 -13.83
CA LEU A 43 12.77 -12.02 -14.23
C LEU A 43 13.35 -12.75 -13.01
N ASN A 44 13.54 -14.06 -13.15
CA ASN A 44 14.43 -14.78 -12.26
C ASN A 44 15.86 -14.48 -12.72
N ASN A 45 16.59 -13.65 -11.98
CA ASN A 45 17.92 -13.16 -12.40
C ASN A 45 18.91 -14.28 -12.74
N TYR A 46 18.91 -15.38 -11.98
CA TYR A 46 19.80 -16.51 -12.26
C TYR A 46 19.46 -17.18 -13.59
N GLU A 47 18.19 -17.51 -13.81
CA GLU A 47 17.73 -18.17 -15.04
C GLU A 47 17.81 -17.23 -16.25
N TRP A 48 17.58 -15.93 -16.04
CA TRP A 48 17.79 -14.90 -17.05
C TRP A 48 19.25 -14.79 -17.47
N PHE A 49 20.20 -14.77 -16.54
CA PHE A 49 21.62 -14.76 -16.89
C PHE A 49 22.06 -16.05 -17.60
N ARG A 50 21.53 -17.21 -17.19
CA ARG A 50 21.76 -18.45 -17.94
C ARG A 50 21.20 -18.38 -19.36
N PHE A 51 20.03 -17.78 -19.53
CA PHE A 51 19.43 -17.56 -20.84
C PHE A 51 20.29 -16.66 -21.71
N LEU A 52 20.78 -15.54 -21.17
CA LEU A 52 21.69 -14.62 -21.85
C LEU A 52 23.03 -15.26 -22.19
N ALA A 53 23.58 -16.10 -21.30
CA ALA A 53 24.83 -16.83 -21.53
C ALA A 53 24.73 -17.75 -22.75
N ARG A 54 23.62 -18.48 -22.89
CA ARG A 54 23.37 -19.36 -24.05
C ARG A 54 23.30 -18.59 -25.38
N HIS A 55 22.91 -17.32 -25.34
CA HIS A 55 22.86 -16.44 -26.51
C HIS A 55 24.13 -15.61 -26.71
N ASN A 56 25.15 -15.77 -25.85
CA ASN A 56 26.37 -14.97 -25.84
C ASN A 56 26.10 -13.45 -25.68
N LYS A 57 25.11 -13.08 -24.85
CA LYS A 57 24.65 -11.69 -24.65
C LYS A 57 24.93 -11.10 -23.27
N LEU A 58 25.71 -11.79 -22.43
CA LEU A 58 26.05 -11.30 -21.08
C LEU A 58 26.82 -9.97 -21.11
N ALA A 59 27.85 -9.84 -21.93
CA ALA A 59 28.65 -8.61 -22.02
C ALA A 59 27.82 -7.42 -22.53
N GLU A 60 26.97 -7.64 -23.54
CA GLU A 60 26.05 -6.61 -24.06
C GLU A 60 25.00 -6.21 -23.00
N PHE A 61 24.52 -7.16 -22.20
CA PHE A 61 23.58 -6.88 -21.11
C PHE A 61 24.24 -6.09 -19.98
N GLU A 62 25.48 -6.42 -19.62
CA GLU A 62 26.24 -5.67 -18.61
C GLU A 62 26.40 -4.20 -19.01
N LEU A 63 26.78 -3.94 -20.27
CA LEU A 63 26.86 -2.58 -20.82
C LEU A 63 25.51 -1.85 -20.77
N TYR A 64 24.42 -2.55 -21.11
CA TYR A 64 23.07 -2.02 -21.01
C TYR A 64 22.70 -1.63 -19.56
N MET A 65 23.09 -2.44 -18.57
CA MET A 65 22.81 -2.17 -17.17
C MET A 65 23.64 -1.01 -16.61
N GLN A 66 24.88 -0.84 -17.09
CA GLN A 66 25.80 0.24 -16.70
C GLN A 66 25.41 1.61 -17.25
N ASP A 67 24.71 1.68 -18.40
CA ASP A 67 24.26 2.96 -18.95
C ASP A 67 23.23 3.60 -18.02
N GLU A 68 23.65 4.62 -17.26
CA GLU A 68 22.80 5.42 -16.36
C GLU A 68 21.76 6.23 -17.16
N MET A 69 21.99 6.45 -18.46
CA MET A 69 21.13 7.23 -19.31
C MET A 69 20.08 6.33 -19.99
N ILE A 70 18.99 6.03 -19.27
CA ILE A 70 17.79 5.36 -19.81
C ILE A 70 17.08 6.20 -20.92
N ARG A 71 17.61 7.37 -21.31
CA ARG A 71 16.83 8.42 -21.99
C ARG A 71 17.32 9.01 -23.32
N PRO A 72 18.54 8.80 -23.86
CA PRO A 72 18.84 9.30 -25.21
C PRO A 72 18.03 8.56 -26.26
N ASN A 73 17.76 7.26 -26.04
CA ASN A 73 17.16 6.37 -27.06
C ASN A 73 15.91 5.57 -26.61
N GLY A 74 15.43 5.74 -25.38
CA GLY A 74 14.13 5.18 -24.93
C GLY A 74 13.99 3.66 -24.99
N ARG A 75 15.08 2.88 -24.93
CA ARG A 75 15.04 1.41 -25.03
C ARG A 75 14.79 0.77 -23.66
N THR A 76 13.62 0.18 -23.49
CA THR A 76 13.30 -0.65 -22.32
C THR A 76 14.11 -1.95 -22.32
N MET A 77 14.10 -2.71 -21.22
CA MET A 77 14.71 -4.05 -21.19
C MET A 77 14.12 -4.95 -22.28
N TYR A 78 12.80 -4.84 -22.53
CA TYR A 78 12.14 -5.57 -23.60
C TYR A 78 12.66 -5.16 -24.98
N ASP A 79 12.77 -3.86 -25.25
CA ASP A 79 13.28 -3.38 -26.54
C ASP A 79 14.76 -3.73 -26.74
N TRP A 80 15.57 -3.66 -25.68
CA TRP A 80 16.97 -4.10 -25.72
C TRP A 80 17.03 -5.59 -26.07
N ALA A 81 16.31 -6.44 -25.34
CA ALA A 81 16.32 -7.89 -25.55
C ALA A 81 15.78 -8.26 -26.93
N LYS A 82 14.74 -7.56 -27.41
CA LYS A 82 14.12 -7.79 -28.72
C LYS A 82 15.11 -7.49 -29.85
N ASN A 83 15.95 -6.47 -29.68
CA ASN A 83 17.00 -6.11 -30.65
C ASN A 83 18.25 -7.01 -30.54
N ALA A 84 18.67 -7.37 -29.32
CA ALA A 84 19.89 -8.14 -29.10
C ALA A 84 19.72 -9.64 -29.37
N ILE A 85 18.57 -10.21 -29.00
CA ILE A 85 18.30 -11.66 -29.00
C ILE A 85 17.26 -12.03 -30.08
N GLY A 86 16.36 -11.11 -30.42
CA GLY A 86 15.29 -11.31 -31.41
C GLY A 86 13.94 -11.61 -30.77
N ALA A 87 12.86 -11.07 -31.35
CA ALA A 87 11.49 -11.19 -30.84
C ALA A 87 11.01 -12.65 -30.67
N SER A 88 11.43 -13.54 -31.57
CA SER A 88 11.07 -14.98 -31.51
C SER A 88 11.65 -15.70 -30.30
N GLN A 89 12.72 -15.17 -29.70
CA GLN A 89 13.34 -15.72 -28.50
C GLN A 89 12.71 -15.19 -27.20
N LEU A 90 11.82 -14.19 -27.29
CA LEU A 90 11.18 -13.56 -26.12
C LEU A 90 9.74 -14.01 -25.89
N THR A 91 9.35 -15.16 -26.44
CA THR A 91 8.07 -15.79 -26.13
C THR A 91 8.11 -16.43 -24.74
N LYS A 92 6.94 -16.60 -24.11
CA LYS A 92 6.85 -17.28 -22.81
C LYS A 92 7.44 -18.69 -22.84
N ASP A 93 7.23 -19.42 -23.92
CA ASP A 93 7.71 -20.80 -24.08
C ASP A 93 9.24 -20.86 -24.12
N THR A 94 9.88 -19.88 -24.76
CA THR A 94 11.34 -19.79 -24.86
C THR A 94 11.97 -19.27 -23.57
N LEU A 95 11.38 -18.24 -22.96
CA LEU A 95 11.90 -17.66 -21.70
C LEU A 95 11.70 -18.60 -20.51
N ARG A 96 10.57 -19.31 -20.44
CA ARG A 96 10.25 -20.32 -19.42
C ARG A 96 10.69 -19.91 -18.01
N SER A 97 11.76 -20.51 -17.48
CA SER A 97 12.27 -20.33 -16.12
C SER A 97 12.89 -18.95 -15.88
N ALA A 98 13.24 -18.22 -16.94
CA ALA A 98 13.70 -16.84 -16.84
C ALA A 98 12.56 -15.90 -16.41
N ILE A 99 11.29 -16.26 -16.65
CA ILE A 99 10.14 -15.54 -16.12
C ILE A 99 9.86 -16.09 -14.72
N GLY A 100 10.20 -15.31 -13.69
CA GLY A 100 9.89 -15.65 -12.30
C GLY A 100 8.40 -15.46 -11.99
N SER A 101 7.80 -14.37 -12.48
CA SER A 101 6.36 -14.15 -12.40
C SER A 101 5.87 -13.18 -13.49
N ILE A 102 4.55 -13.19 -13.72
CA ILE A 102 3.90 -12.34 -14.72
C ILE A 102 2.83 -11.50 -14.04
N MET A 103 2.90 -10.18 -14.22
CA MET A 103 1.79 -9.28 -13.92
C MET A 103 1.11 -8.88 -15.23
N LYS A 104 -0.21 -8.78 -15.20
CA LYS A 104 -0.97 -8.23 -16.34
C LYS A 104 -1.04 -6.72 -16.25
N SER A 105 -1.08 -6.05 -17.38
CA SER A 105 -1.33 -4.62 -17.49
C SER A 105 -2.45 -4.40 -18.50
N SER A 106 -3.60 -3.90 -18.02
CA SER A 106 -4.70 -3.44 -18.87
C SER A 106 -4.50 -2.01 -19.36
N ILE A 107 -3.43 -1.35 -18.92
CA ILE A 107 -2.97 -0.05 -19.42
C ILE A 107 -2.36 -0.31 -20.80
N TYR A 108 -3.19 -0.41 -21.83
CA TYR A 108 -3.01 0.16 -23.17
C TYR A 108 -3.77 -0.62 -24.26
N ASN A 109 -4.55 0.14 -25.04
CA ASN A 109 -4.91 -0.23 -26.42
C ASN A 109 -4.88 0.97 -27.39
N LYS A 110 -4.36 2.15 -27.00
CA LYS A 110 -4.40 3.36 -27.84
C LYS A 110 -3.17 4.29 -27.70
N GLY A 111 -1.96 3.80 -28.01
CA GLY A 111 -0.80 4.69 -28.23
C GLY A 111 0.53 4.30 -27.55
N ARG A 112 1.10 3.15 -27.93
CA ARG A 112 2.56 2.83 -27.94
C ARG A 112 3.46 3.43 -26.84
N LYS A 113 3.10 3.36 -25.55
CA LYS A 113 4.13 3.46 -24.50
C LYS A 113 4.76 2.09 -24.31
N ASN A 114 6.07 2.00 -24.57
CA ASN A 114 6.87 0.78 -24.43
C ASN A 114 7.27 0.49 -22.97
N SER A 115 6.92 1.35 -22.02
CA SER A 115 7.29 1.26 -20.60
C SER A 115 6.14 1.69 -19.68
N LEU A 116 6.12 1.10 -18.47
CA LEU A 116 5.24 1.48 -17.36
C LEU A 116 5.95 2.35 -16.31
N ASN A 117 7.12 2.92 -16.65
CA ASN A 117 7.98 3.66 -15.72
C ASN A 117 8.23 2.84 -14.44
N ASP A 118 8.05 3.44 -13.26
CA ASP A 118 8.18 2.70 -12.02
C ASP A 118 6.85 2.09 -11.59
N ILE A 119 6.90 0.83 -11.15
CA ILE A 119 5.76 0.05 -10.66
C ILE A 119 5.94 -0.15 -9.15
N THR A 120 4.90 0.15 -8.37
CA THR A 120 4.78 -0.29 -6.99
C THR A 120 4.10 -1.66 -6.96
N PRO A 121 4.83 -2.76 -6.66
CA PRO A 121 4.24 -4.09 -6.60
C PRO A 121 3.28 -4.24 -5.42
N GLN A 122 2.42 -5.25 -5.50
CA GLN A 122 1.58 -5.69 -4.40
C GLN A 122 2.44 -6.48 -3.40
N ILE A 123 2.25 -6.26 -2.10
CA ILE A 123 2.97 -7.03 -1.09
C ILE A 123 2.63 -8.53 -1.18
N ARG A 124 3.67 -9.36 -1.03
CA ARG A 124 3.59 -10.82 -1.10
C ARG A 124 4.30 -11.45 0.10
N GLY A 125 3.82 -12.61 0.55
CA GLY A 125 4.44 -13.39 1.62
C GLY A 125 5.72 -14.05 1.15
N ALA A 126 6.43 -14.72 2.06
CA ALA A 126 7.68 -15.44 1.73
C ALA A 126 7.48 -16.56 0.69
N ASN A 127 6.25 -17.06 0.53
CA ASN A 127 5.86 -18.03 -0.47
C ASN A 127 5.51 -17.41 -1.84
N GLY A 128 5.52 -16.09 -1.97
CA GLY A 128 5.17 -15.35 -3.20
C GLY A 128 3.67 -15.03 -3.34
N ASP A 129 2.82 -15.48 -2.42
CA ASP A 129 1.37 -15.22 -2.49
C ASP A 129 1.02 -13.82 -2.02
N VAL A 130 0.02 -13.22 -2.66
CA VAL A 130 -0.55 -11.95 -2.23
C VAL A 130 -1.27 -12.14 -0.91
N TYR A 131 -0.98 -11.26 0.05
CA TYR A 131 -1.71 -11.16 1.32
C TYR A 131 -1.94 -9.70 1.67
N ILE A 132 -2.75 -9.48 2.70
CA ILE A 132 -3.02 -8.15 3.25
C ILE A 132 -2.48 -8.15 4.69
N PRO A 133 -1.47 -7.33 5.01
CA PRO A 133 -0.95 -7.26 6.37
C PRO A 133 -2.03 -6.90 7.38
N GLY A 134 -2.05 -7.59 8.52
CA GLY A 134 -2.99 -7.32 9.61
C GLY A 134 -2.83 -5.90 10.15
N SER A 135 -1.61 -5.33 10.08
CA SER A 135 -1.35 -3.93 10.40
C SER A 135 -2.05 -2.93 9.48
N SER A 136 -2.22 -3.27 8.19
CA SER A 136 -2.97 -2.43 7.24
C SER A 136 -4.46 -2.43 7.56
N ILE A 137 -5.05 -3.61 7.81
CA ILE A 137 -6.45 -3.73 8.23
C ILE A 137 -6.66 -3.03 9.58
N LYS A 138 -5.75 -3.28 10.53
CA LYS A 138 -5.79 -2.65 11.86
C LYS A 138 -5.76 -1.13 11.76
N GLY A 139 -4.92 -0.54 10.91
CA GLY A 139 -4.88 0.91 10.73
C GLY A 139 -6.21 1.51 10.28
N VAL A 140 -6.98 0.80 9.45
CA VAL A 140 -8.33 1.20 9.05
C VAL A 140 -9.29 1.12 10.24
N ILE A 141 -9.27 0.01 10.98
CA ILE A 141 -10.12 -0.19 12.17
C ILE A 141 -9.82 0.86 13.25
N ASP A 142 -8.55 1.07 13.58
CA ASP A 142 -8.08 2.07 14.54
C ASP A 142 -8.59 3.48 14.15
N SER A 143 -8.51 3.82 12.87
CA SER A 143 -9.02 5.11 12.36
C SER A 143 -10.54 5.25 12.48
N ALA A 144 -11.29 4.18 12.18
CA ALA A 144 -12.75 4.15 12.32
C ALA A 144 -13.18 4.32 13.78
N ILE A 145 -12.48 3.64 14.70
CA ILE A 145 -12.73 3.77 16.15
C ILE A 145 -12.44 5.18 16.64
N VAL A 146 -11.31 5.79 16.26
CA VAL A 146 -11.02 7.20 16.61
C VAL A 146 -12.12 8.13 16.10
N SER A 147 -12.61 7.91 14.87
CA SER A 147 -13.72 8.66 14.30
C SER A 147 -15.02 8.46 15.10
N HIS A 148 -15.33 7.23 15.51
CA HIS A 148 -16.48 6.91 16.36
C HIS A 148 -16.42 7.64 17.71
N ILE A 149 -15.26 7.62 18.38
CA ILE A 149 -15.01 8.35 19.63
C ILE A 149 -15.26 9.84 19.45
N LEU A 150 -14.71 10.46 18.38
CA LEU A 150 -14.95 11.86 18.05
C LEU A 150 -16.42 12.17 17.77
N ARG A 151 -17.19 11.24 17.20
CA ARG A 151 -18.62 11.46 16.95
C ARG A 151 -19.44 11.44 18.24
N ARG A 152 -19.07 10.59 19.20
CA ARG A 152 -19.79 10.43 20.48
C ARG A 152 -19.41 11.44 21.55
N ASP A 153 -18.13 11.80 21.69
CA ASP A 153 -17.69 12.77 22.68
C ASP A 153 -17.64 14.19 22.09
N ALA A 154 -18.71 14.96 22.30
CA ALA A 154 -18.84 16.32 21.81
C ALA A 154 -17.77 17.28 22.36
N ARG A 155 -17.30 17.07 23.61
CA ARG A 155 -16.28 17.91 24.22
C ARG A 155 -14.92 17.64 23.59
N PHE A 156 -14.55 16.37 23.48
CA PHE A 156 -13.31 15.96 22.82
C PHE A 156 -13.28 16.41 21.36
N ARG A 157 -14.39 16.24 20.63
CA ARG A 157 -14.55 16.75 19.26
C ARG A 157 -14.31 18.24 19.16
N ALA A 158 -14.93 19.03 20.04
CA ALA A 158 -14.77 20.49 20.03
C ALA A 158 -13.31 20.89 20.25
N THR A 159 -12.60 20.23 21.17
CA THR A 159 -11.16 20.46 21.40
C THR A 159 -10.32 20.15 20.16
N VAL A 160 -10.52 19.00 19.52
CA VAL A 160 -9.80 18.61 18.30
C VAL A 160 -10.11 19.57 17.15
N GLN A 161 -11.38 19.92 16.94
CA GLN A 161 -11.79 20.88 15.91
C GLN A 161 -11.17 22.26 16.13
N GLN A 162 -11.14 22.75 17.37
CA GLN A 162 -10.53 24.04 17.69
C GLN A 162 -9.03 24.04 17.35
N LYS A 163 -8.33 22.95 17.66
CA LYS A 163 -6.91 22.79 17.32
C LYS A 163 -6.71 22.75 15.80
N LEU A 164 -7.54 22.01 15.07
CA LEU A 164 -7.45 21.92 13.61
C LEU A 164 -7.73 23.27 12.91
N LYS A 165 -8.59 24.13 13.48
CA LYS A 165 -8.82 25.49 12.94
C LYS A 165 -7.55 26.35 12.91
N GLU A 166 -6.57 26.08 13.77
CA GLU A 166 -5.27 26.77 13.74
C GLU A 166 -4.54 26.55 12.41
N ILE A 167 -4.79 25.44 11.70
CA ILE A 167 -4.19 25.17 10.37
C ILE A 167 -4.50 26.30 9.40
N LEU A 168 -5.74 26.81 9.40
CA LEU A 168 -6.16 27.91 8.52
C LEU A 168 -5.40 29.20 8.85
N GLN A 169 -5.14 29.46 10.13
CA GLN A 169 -4.35 30.60 10.58
C GLN A 169 -2.89 30.44 10.17
N LYS A 170 -2.26 29.28 10.46
CA LYS A 170 -0.87 28.99 10.07
C LYS A 170 -0.67 29.05 8.56
N TYR A 171 -1.64 28.57 7.78
CA TYR A 171 -1.60 28.67 6.33
C TYR A 171 -1.63 30.13 5.89
N ARG A 172 -2.57 30.94 6.40
CA ARG A 172 -2.65 32.38 6.09
C ARG A 172 -1.37 33.13 6.42
N ASP A 173 -0.79 32.89 7.59
CA ASP A 173 0.39 33.61 8.08
C ASP A 173 1.67 33.24 7.33
N PHE A 174 1.78 31.99 6.85
CA PHE A 174 3.02 31.44 6.29
C PHE A 174 2.90 30.96 4.84
N GLN A 175 1.81 31.24 4.11
CA GLN A 175 1.59 30.75 2.74
C GLN A 175 2.75 31.05 1.76
N TYR A 176 3.45 32.17 1.95
CA TYR A 176 4.60 32.55 1.12
C TYR A 176 5.92 31.85 1.52
N ASP A 177 5.99 31.27 2.72
CA ASP A 177 7.11 30.42 3.17
C ASP A 177 6.64 28.96 3.30
N LYS A 178 6.70 28.24 2.17
CA LYS A 178 6.24 26.85 2.07
C LYS A 178 6.90 25.92 3.10
N LYS A 179 8.19 26.12 3.41
CA LYS A 179 8.91 25.27 4.38
C LYS A 179 8.40 25.51 5.80
N ARG A 180 8.25 26.78 6.19
CA ARG A 180 7.70 27.14 7.50
C ARG A 180 6.25 26.73 7.63
N CYS A 181 5.40 27.02 6.64
CA CYS A 181 4.00 26.62 6.61
C CYS A 181 3.84 25.11 6.86
N LYS A 182 4.58 24.27 6.11
CA LYS A 182 4.59 22.81 6.31
C LYS A 182 4.97 22.41 7.74
N ARG A 183 5.99 23.05 8.32
CA ARG A 183 6.45 22.77 9.69
C ARG A 183 5.40 23.15 10.73
N GLU A 184 4.79 24.33 10.61
CA GLU A 184 3.78 24.82 11.57
C GLU A 184 2.50 23.98 11.51
N ILE A 185 2.01 23.67 10.30
CA ILE A 185 0.88 22.75 10.10
C ILE A 185 1.22 21.38 10.70
N GLY A 186 2.42 20.85 10.43
CA GLY A 186 2.89 19.62 11.03
C GLY A 186 2.93 19.66 12.56
N SER A 187 3.19 20.83 13.17
CA SER A 187 3.13 21.00 14.62
C SER A 187 1.71 20.89 15.17
N VAL A 188 0.75 21.54 14.50
CA VAL A 188 -0.67 21.44 14.87
C VAL A 188 -1.15 19.99 14.78
N LEU A 189 -0.82 19.29 13.70
CA LEU A 189 -1.17 17.87 13.52
C LEU A 189 -0.55 16.97 14.62
N ARG A 190 0.69 17.23 15.03
CA ARG A 190 1.31 16.51 16.16
C ARG A 190 0.57 16.75 17.48
N GLU A 191 0.06 17.96 17.71
CA GLU A 191 -0.73 18.24 18.92
C GLU A 191 -2.09 17.55 18.88
N VAL A 192 -2.75 17.52 17.72
CA VAL A 192 -3.99 16.74 17.52
C VAL A 192 -3.75 15.26 17.78
N ASN A 193 -2.67 14.68 17.25
CA ASN A 193 -2.31 13.29 17.52
C ASN A 193 -2.10 13.03 19.01
N LYS A 194 -1.44 13.95 19.74
CA LYS A 194 -1.30 13.82 21.21
C LYS A 194 -2.65 13.85 21.94
N LEU A 195 -3.62 14.63 21.46
CA LEU A 195 -4.97 14.66 22.05
C LEU A 195 -5.68 13.32 21.83
N ILE A 196 -5.59 12.76 20.62
CA ILE A 196 -6.13 11.43 20.28
C ILE A 196 -5.44 10.34 21.12
N ASP A 197 -4.11 10.35 21.18
CA ASP A 197 -3.32 9.40 21.95
C ASP A 197 -3.72 9.39 23.42
N ARG A 198 -3.92 10.56 24.04
CA ARG A 198 -4.37 10.65 25.44
C ARG A 198 -5.76 10.06 25.65
N ASN A 199 -6.64 10.17 24.66
CA ASN A 199 -7.99 9.63 24.76
C ASN A 199 -8.01 8.09 24.69
N ILE A 200 -7.06 7.49 23.95
CA ILE A 200 -6.93 6.03 23.84
C ILE A 200 -5.97 5.43 24.88
N GLN A 201 -5.10 6.21 25.53
CA GLN A 201 -4.15 5.78 26.56
C GLN A 201 -4.81 5.65 27.95
N VAL A 202 -5.70 4.68 28.09
CA VAL A 202 -6.56 4.53 29.27
C VAL A 202 -6.16 3.38 30.22
N LEU A 203 -5.29 2.46 29.78
CA LEU A 203 -5.01 1.21 30.51
C LEU A 203 -4.25 1.37 31.84
N PHE A 204 -3.56 2.48 32.05
CA PHE A 204 -2.71 2.71 33.22
C PHE A 204 -3.04 4.00 33.99
N GLY A 205 -4.21 4.61 33.74
CA GLY A 205 -4.60 5.89 34.35
C GLY A 205 -4.58 5.91 35.88
N ASN A 206 -4.78 4.74 36.51
CA ASN A 206 -4.80 4.58 37.97
C ASN A 206 -3.57 3.87 38.54
N SER A 207 -2.54 3.61 37.73
CA SER A 207 -1.34 2.88 38.19
C SER A 207 -0.23 3.84 38.62
N GLU A 208 0.53 3.50 39.66
CA GLU A 208 1.70 4.27 40.11
C GLU A 208 2.81 4.37 39.04
N LYS A 209 2.84 3.40 38.10
CA LYS A 209 3.79 3.39 36.98
C LYS A 209 3.21 4.16 35.80
N ARG A 210 3.85 5.29 35.45
CA ARG A 210 3.56 5.99 34.19
C ARG A 210 4.03 5.16 32.99
N VAL A 211 3.10 4.44 32.38
CA VAL A 211 3.29 3.81 31.08
C VAL A 211 2.68 4.74 30.03
N ASN A 212 3.48 5.19 29.06
CA ASN A 212 3.05 6.11 28.00
C ASN A 212 3.10 5.42 26.64
N GLY A 213 2.43 6.01 25.66
CA GLY A 213 2.52 5.59 24.26
C GLY A 213 1.71 4.33 23.96
N ILE A 214 2.19 3.54 23.00
CA ILE A 214 1.47 2.37 22.49
C ILE A 214 1.16 1.33 23.57
N LEU A 215 2.01 1.25 24.62
CA LEU A 215 1.83 0.33 25.73
C LEU A 215 0.59 0.65 26.57
N ALA A 216 0.19 1.92 26.65
CA ALA A 216 -0.99 2.35 27.41
C ALA A 216 -2.28 2.41 26.60
N SER A 217 -2.19 2.20 25.28
CA SER A 217 -3.35 2.29 24.37
C SER A 217 -4.29 1.10 24.51
N ALA A 218 -5.60 1.38 24.60
CA ALA A 218 -6.65 0.35 24.52
C ALA A 218 -6.62 -0.44 23.20
N PHE A 219 -6.03 0.10 22.12
CA PHE A 219 -5.86 -0.61 20.84
C PHE A 219 -4.93 -1.81 20.92
N ARG A 220 -4.21 -2.00 22.04
CA ARG A 220 -3.53 -3.28 22.33
C ARG A 220 -4.49 -4.44 22.50
N GLY A 221 -5.70 -4.15 22.96
CA GLY A 221 -6.77 -5.13 23.05
C GLY A 221 -7.33 -5.53 21.69
N ILE A 222 -6.92 -4.89 20.58
CA ILE A 222 -7.37 -5.23 19.23
C ILE A 222 -6.20 -5.88 18.50
N SER A 223 -6.34 -7.15 18.13
CA SER A 223 -5.37 -7.89 17.33
C SER A 223 -6.00 -8.33 16.02
N ILE A 224 -5.27 -8.12 14.92
CA ILE A 224 -5.69 -8.48 13.57
C ILE A 224 -4.61 -9.37 12.98
N SER A 225 -4.98 -10.58 12.56
CA SER A 225 -4.07 -11.44 11.79
C SER A 225 -3.86 -10.88 10.39
N ASP A 226 -2.79 -11.30 9.72
CA ASP A 226 -2.68 -11.13 8.28
C ASP A 226 -3.89 -11.77 7.58
N ALA A 227 -4.39 -11.10 6.54
CA ALA A 227 -5.48 -11.56 5.71
C ALA A 227 -4.93 -12.43 4.58
N MET A 228 -5.31 -13.70 4.62
CA MET A 228 -4.88 -14.70 3.66
C MET A 228 -5.92 -14.86 2.55
N PRO A 229 -5.49 -15.11 1.30
CA PRO A 229 -6.40 -15.25 0.18
C PRO A 229 -7.28 -16.49 0.31
N MET A 230 -8.56 -16.38 -0.02
CA MET A 230 -9.50 -17.52 -0.04
C MET A 230 -9.49 -18.29 -1.37
N GLY A 231 -8.66 -17.86 -2.32
CA GLY A 231 -8.50 -18.46 -3.64
C GLY A 231 -7.39 -17.76 -4.43
N VAL A 232 -7.24 -18.08 -5.71
CA VAL A 232 -6.23 -17.45 -6.57
C VAL A 232 -6.54 -15.96 -6.74
N ILE A 233 -5.65 -15.10 -6.24
CA ILE A 233 -5.79 -13.66 -6.31
C ILE A 233 -5.37 -13.14 -7.68
N LYS A 234 -6.25 -12.38 -8.31
CA LYS A 234 -5.95 -11.67 -9.56
C LYS A 234 -5.41 -10.28 -9.28
N THR A 235 -4.24 -9.97 -9.84
CA THR A 235 -3.63 -8.64 -9.80
C THR A 235 -3.39 -8.09 -11.20
N GLU A 236 -3.45 -6.76 -11.34
CA GLU A 236 -3.08 -6.03 -12.55
C GLU A 236 -2.31 -4.76 -12.22
N VAL A 237 -1.35 -4.40 -13.06
CA VAL A 237 -0.69 -3.10 -13.02
C VAL A 237 -1.64 -2.07 -13.58
N LEU A 238 -2.05 -1.15 -12.71
CA LEU A 238 -2.96 -0.04 -13.02
C LEU A 238 -2.25 1.29 -12.84
N LYS A 239 -2.72 2.30 -13.56
CA LYS A 239 -2.22 3.68 -13.48
C LYS A 239 -3.02 4.45 -12.45
N LYS A 240 -2.35 5.30 -11.67
CA LYS A 240 -3.03 6.27 -10.80
C LYS A 240 -3.53 7.45 -11.62
N GLU A 241 -4.83 7.68 -11.56
CA GLU A 241 -5.50 8.85 -12.15
C GLU A 241 -5.99 9.76 -11.02
N ASP A 242 -5.72 11.07 -11.13
CA ASP A 242 -6.15 12.05 -10.15
C ASP A 242 -7.26 12.91 -10.78
N SER A 243 -8.44 12.92 -10.15
CA SER A 243 -9.56 13.78 -10.54
C SER A 243 -9.74 14.91 -9.54
N CYS A 244 -9.85 16.15 -10.00
CA CYS A 244 -10.18 17.32 -9.17
C CYS A 244 -11.59 17.82 -9.50
N VAL A 245 -12.28 18.42 -8.52
CA VAL A 245 -13.66 18.94 -8.69
C VAL A 245 -13.68 20.27 -9.46
N GLU A 246 -12.59 21.04 -9.40
CA GLU A 246 -12.49 22.41 -9.95
C GLU A 246 -11.75 22.46 -11.30
N GLU A 247 -11.25 21.33 -11.80
CA GLU A 247 -10.57 21.23 -13.10
C GLU A 247 -11.29 20.19 -13.96
N ASP A 248 -11.76 20.58 -15.14
CA ASP A 248 -12.36 19.69 -16.13
C ASP A 248 -11.30 18.74 -16.70
N GLY A 249 -10.98 17.66 -15.97
CA GLY A 249 -10.08 16.63 -16.44
C GLY A 249 -9.49 15.75 -15.34
N THR A 250 -9.21 14.50 -15.69
CA THR A 250 -8.33 13.61 -14.93
C THR A 250 -6.88 13.94 -15.29
N HIS A 251 -6.07 14.32 -14.30
CA HIS A 251 -4.63 14.46 -14.50
C HIS A 251 -3.95 13.11 -14.37
N ASP A 252 -3.24 12.76 -15.42
CA ASP A 252 -2.46 11.54 -15.50
C ASP A 252 -1.15 11.68 -14.73
N ILE A 253 -1.08 11.05 -13.55
CA ILE A 253 0.20 10.89 -12.84
C ILE A 253 0.93 9.66 -13.39
N SER A 254 2.24 9.78 -13.62
CA SER A 254 3.10 8.67 -14.00
C SER A 254 3.42 7.74 -12.82
N VAL A 255 2.39 7.22 -12.15
CA VAL A 255 2.53 6.26 -11.04
C VAL A 255 1.74 5.00 -11.39
N HIS A 256 2.43 3.86 -11.38
CA HIS A 256 1.85 2.56 -11.69
C HIS A 256 1.90 1.68 -10.44
N ARG A 257 0.83 0.91 -10.20
CA ARG A 257 0.71 0.04 -9.03
C ARG A 257 0.13 -1.30 -9.46
N GLU A 258 0.71 -2.40 -8.99
CA GLU A 258 0.07 -3.70 -9.07
C GLU A 258 -1.07 -3.75 -8.03
N CYS A 259 -2.30 -3.78 -8.50
CA CYS A 259 -3.50 -3.76 -7.68
C CYS A 259 -4.19 -5.13 -7.67
N ILE A 260 -4.68 -5.54 -6.50
CA ILE A 260 -5.68 -6.60 -6.38
C ILE A 260 -6.97 -6.10 -7.04
N LEU A 261 -7.54 -6.92 -7.93
CA LEU A 261 -8.78 -6.57 -8.62
C LEU A 261 -10.02 -6.68 -7.70
N PRO A 262 -11.16 -6.08 -8.08
CA PRO A 262 -12.42 -6.28 -7.36
C PRO A 262 -12.87 -7.75 -7.26
N ASN A 263 -13.74 -8.02 -6.29
CA ASN A 263 -14.37 -9.31 -5.99
C ASN A 263 -13.39 -10.41 -5.55
N GLN A 264 -12.17 -10.06 -5.17
CA GLN A 264 -11.23 -10.98 -4.53
C GLN A 264 -11.52 -11.03 -3.03
N GLN A 265 -11.44 -12.22 -2.43
CA GLN A 265 -11.80 -12.45 -1.04
C GLN A 265 -10.60 -12.92 -0.22
N PHE A 266 -10.51 -12.40 1.00
CA PHE A 266 -9.51 -12.74 2.00
C PHE A 266 -10.19 -13.12 3.31
N SER A 267 -9.54 -13.96 4.11
CA SER A 267 -9.97 -14.26 5.47
C SER A 267 -8.90 -13.84 6.47
N PHE A 268 -9.34 -13.26 7.58
CA PHE A 268 -8.48 -12.87 8.69
C PHE A 268 -9.20 -13.09 10.03
N THR A 269 -8.44 -13.09 11.11
CA THR A 269 -8.97 -13.19 12.47
C THR A 269 -8.87 -11.84 13.16
N LEU A 270 -9.98 -11.38 13.73
CA LEU A 270 -10.04 -10.28 14.69
C LEU A 270 -10.15 -10.87 16.09
N THR A 271 -9.25 -10.46 16.98
CA THR A 271 -9.24 -10.84 18.40
C THR A 271 -9.35 -9.59 19.27
N LEU A 272 -10.22 -9.63 20.27
CA LEU A 272 -10.53 -8.54 21.18
C LEU A 272 -10.26 -8.94 22.64
N ASP A 273 -9.33 -8.27 23.33
CA ASP A 273 -9.22 -8.30 24.80
C ASP A 273 -10.19 -7.28 25.39
N THR A 274 -11.39 -7.76 25.76
CA THR A 274 -12.49 -6.94 26.27
C THR A 274 -12.15 -6.27 27.59
N ALA A 275 -11.17 -6.78 28.35
CA ALA A 275 -10.69 -6.12 29.55
C ALA A 275 -9.96 -4.81 29.23
N MET A 276 -9.37 -4.67 28.04
CA MET A 276 -8.70 -3.46 27.58
C MET A 276 -9.65 -2.55 26.79
N THR A 277 -10.41 -3.11 25.86
CA THR A 277 -11.21 -2.31 24.91
C THR A 277 -12.46 -1.71 25.55
N LYS A 278 -12.96 -2.27 26.66
CA LYS A 278 -14.08 -1.67 27.40
C LYS A 278 -13.79 -0.25 27.89
N GLU A 279 -12.53 0.08 28.13
CA GLU A 279 -12.10 1.42 28.59
C GLU A 279 -12.33 2.50 27.51
N ILE A 280 -12.44 2.10 26.25
CA ILE A 280 -12.85 2.96 25.12
C ILE A 280 -14.28 2.66 24.65
N GLY A 281 -15.07 1.93 25.45
CA GLY A 281 -16.47 1.64 25.19
C GLY A 281 -16.73 0.52 24.16
N ILE A 282 -15.75 -0.33 23.87
CA ILE A 282 -15.89 -1.47 22.95
C ILE A 282 -15.82 -2.78 23.73
N THR A 283 -16.91 -3.55 23.72
CA THR A 283 -17.07 -4.75 24.54
C THR A 283 -17.30 -6.04 23.74
N SER A 284 -17.49 -5.95 22.42
CA SER A 284 -17.68 -7.12 21.55
C SER A 284 -17.16 -6.85 20.14
N ILE A 285 -16.95 -7.92 19.36
CA ILE A 285 -16.59 -7.82 17.95
C ILE A 285 -17.70 -7.19 17.11
N ASP A 286 -18.97 -7.49 17.39
CA ASP A 286 -20.11 -6.91 16.65
C ASP A 286 -20.10 -5.37 16.72
N GLN A 287 -19.75 -4.79 17.87
CA GLN A 287 -19.61 -3.33 18.00
C GLN A 287 -18.47 -2.77 17.14
N VAL A 288 -17.39 -3.53 16.94
CA VAL A 288 -16.33 -3.12 16.02
C VAL A 288 -16.87 -3.11 14.59
N LEU A 289 -17.67 -4.11 14.21
CA LEU A 289 -18.30 -4.18 12.88
C LEU A 289 -19.33 -3.06 12.67
N ASP A 290 -20.12 -2.70 13.69
CA ASP A 290 -21.06 -1.58 13.64
C ASP A 290 -20.39 -0.20 13.47
N ILE A 291 -19.10 -0.09 13.83
CA ILE A 291 -18.30 1.13 13.69
C ILE A 291 -17.75 1.30 12.26
N LEU A 292 -17.49 0.19 11.57
CA LEU A 292 -16.89 0.16 10.22
C LEU A 292 -17.89 0.52 9.13
#